data_AF-A0A518BRA2-F1
#
_entry.id   AF-A0A518BRA2-F1
#
_cell.length_a   1.000
_cell.length_b   1.000
_cell.length_c   1.000
_cell.angle_alpha   90.00
_cell.angle_beta   90.00
_cell.angle_gamma   90.00
#
_symmetry.space_group_name_H-M   'P 1'
#
loop_
_entity.id
_entity.type
_entity.pdbx_description
1 polymer ?
#
loop_
_entity_poly.entity_id
_entity_poly.type
_entity_poly.pdbx_seq_one_letter_code
_entity_poly.pdbx_strand_id
1 'polypeptide(L)'
;MKLARPLPAALLAPLALLAAQALTSCSDESGRSAEAVEHLRQGFGEAMKDAGVALEGLKDLTAAQKDVFLERASEQLEALDGELAALRDEAAEKGAKLAEASRAKLEQLEAERRELEPKLDQLRNASDAAFGELRDGFISAVEAFQQAAAEPAVVPVGDKVPHAADQADGGH
;
A
#
# COMPACT_ATOMS: atom_id res chain seq x y z
N MET A 1 -30.07 60.44 -46.15
CA MET A 1 -28.65 60.84 -45.98
C MET A 1 -27.77 59.60 -46.14
N LYS A 2 -26.71 59.72 -46.97
CA LYS A 2 -25.40 59.02 -46.99
C LYS A 2 -25.35 57.57 -46.42
N LEU A 3 -25.16 56.54 -47.26
CA LEU A 3 -23.87 55.99 -47.78
C LEU A 3 -23.00 55.30 -46.70
N ALA A 4 -22.82 53.98 -46.86
CA ALA A 4 -21.50 53.31 -47.04
C ALA A 4 -21.39 51.94 -46.33
N ARG A 5 -21.30 50.88 -47.15
CA ARG A 5 -20.62 49.59 -46.89
C ARG A 5 -19.12 49.84 -46.57
N PRO A 6 -18.32 48.91 -45.95
CA PRO A 6 -18.21 47.50 -46.38
C PRO A 6 -17.87 46.42 -45.31
N LEU A 7 -18.17 45.17 -45.67
CA LEU A 7 -17.49 43.94 -45.21
C LEU A 7 -16.00 43.97 -45.66
N PRO A 8 -15.03 43.38 -44.95
CA PRO A 8 -14.74 41.94 -45.13
C PRO A 8 -14.01 41.28 -43.94
N ALA A 9 -13.46 40.10 -44.20
CA ALA A 9 -12.60 39.27 -43.34
C ALA A 9 -13.36 38.27 -42.42
N ALA A 10 -14.06 37.36 -43.08
CA ALA A 10 -14.04 35.97 -42.66
C ALA A 10 -12.57 35.50 -42.54
N LEU A 11 -12.09 35.41 -41.30
CA LEU A 11 -10.86 34.72 -40.89
C LEU A 11 -11.35 33.43 -40.23
N LEU A 12 -11.45 32.33 -40.96
CA LEU A 12 -10.44 31.27 -41.06
C LEU A 12 -9.94 30.75 -39.70
N ALA A 13 -10.31 29.48 -39.43
CA ALA A 13 -9.77 28.53 -38.44
C ALA A 13 -10.14 28.78 -36.97
N PRO A 14 -10.63 27.74 -36.25
CA PRO A 14 -9.71 26.69 -35.82
C PRO A 14 -10.25 25.28 -36.09
N LEU A 15 -9.70 24.64 -37.13
CA LEU A 15 -9.79 23.20 -37.35
C LEU A 15 -8.47 22.57 -36.87
N ALA A 16 -8.11 22.74 -35.60
CA ALA A 16 -6.84 22.20 -35.08
C ALA A 16 -6.79 22.13 -33.54
N LEU A 17 -7.84 21.62 -32.88
CA LEU A 17 -7.73 21.29 -31.45
C LEU A 17 -8.35 19.92 -31.15
N LEU A 18 -7.95 18.91 -31.93
CA LEU A 18 -8.35 17.51 -31.73
C LEU A 18 -7.14 16.56 -31.75
N ALA A 19 -5.97 17.00 -31.28
CA ALA A 19 -4.75 16.19 -31.28
C ALA A 19 -3.97 16.23 -29.94
N ALA A 20 -4.62 16.59 -28.83
CA ALA A 20 -3.98 16.60 -27.50
C ALA A 20 -4.48 15.50 -26.54
N GLN A 21 -5.40 14.62 -26.98
CA GLN A 21 -5.93 13.55 -26.11
C GLN A 21 -5.12 12.24 -26.18
N ALA A 22 -3.98 12.21 -26.87
CA ALA A 22 -3.16 11.01 -27.04
C ALA A 22 -1.94 10.92 -26.10
N LEU A 23 -1.83 11.77 -25.07
CA LEU A 23 -0.74 11.71 -24.08
C LEU A 23 -1.17 11.35 -22.65
N THR A 24 -2.43 10.99 -22.42
CA THR A 24 -2.90 10.47 -21.11
C THR A 24 -3.00 8.94 -21.13
N SER A 25 -1.95 8.26 -21.59
CA SER A 25 -1.87 6.78 -21.52
C SER A 25 -0.52 6.32 -20.97
N CYS A 26 -0.06 6.99 -19.91
CA CYS A 26 1.09 6.58 -19.09
C CYS A 26 0.84 6.87 -17.60
N SER A 27 -0.40 6.72 -17.13
CA SER A 27 -0.73 6.87 -15.69
C SER A 27 -1.62 5.75 -15.12
N ASP A 28 -1.94 4.72 -15.91
CA ASP A 28 -2.89 3.68 -15.49
C ASP A 28 -2.23 2.52 -14.71
N GLU A 29 -0.91 2.31 -14.85
CA GLU A 29 -0.25 1.12 -14.32
C GLU A 29 0.24 1.26 -12.86
N SER A 30 0.57 2.50 -12.45
CA SER A 30 0.91 2.82 -11.05
C SER A 30 -0.33 2.96 -10.15
N GLY A 31 -1.49 3.34 -10.71
CA GLY A 31 -2.76 3.44 -9.98
C GLY A 31 -3.26 2.07 -9.51
N ARG A 32 -3.28 1.07 -10.42
CA ARG A 32 -3.73 -0.29 -10.09
C ARG A 32 -2.98 -0.94 -8.92
N SER A 33 -1.67 -0.72 -8.82
CA SER A 33 -0.88 -1.31 -7.73
C SER A 33 -1.19 -0.68 -6.38
N ALA A 34 -1.46 0.64 -6.36
CA ALA A 34 -1.84 1.34 -5.15
C ALA A 34 -3.26 0.97 -4.72
N GLU A 35 -4.19 0.85 -5.68
CA GLU A 35 -5.56 0.41 -5.43
C GLU A 35 -5.60 -1.03 -4.89
N ALA A 36 -4.76 -1.94 -5.40
CA ALA A 36 -4.69 -3.31 -4.91
C ALA A 36 -4.12 -3.40 -3.48
N VAL A 37 -3.07 -2.63 -3.16
CA VAL A 37 -2.54 -2.55 -1.77
C VAL A 37 -3.59 -1.92 -0.83
N GLU A 38 -4.33 -0.93 -1.30
CA GLU A 38 -5.38 -0.29 -0.50
C GLU A 38 -6.58 -1.22 -0.26
N HIS A 39 -6.99 -1.99 -1.27
CA HIS A 39 -8.01 -3.02 -1.15
C HIS A 39 -7.62 -4.09 -0.13
N LEU A 40 -6.38 -4.57 -0.21
CA LEU A 40 -5.82 -5.56 0.70
C LEU A 40 -5.74 -5.01 2.13
N ARG A 41 -5.31 -3.77 2.30
CA ARG A 41 -5.32 -3.07 3.59
C ARG A 41 -6.72 -3.00 4.19
N GLN A 42 -7.69 -2.54 3.41
CA GLN A 42 -9.07 -2.35 3.87
C GLN A 42 -9.72 -3.69 4.21
N GLY A 43 -9.59 -4.69 3.33
CA GLY A 43 -10.14 -6.03 3.54
C GLY A 43 -9.56 -6.69 4.78
N PHE A 44 -8.23 -6.71 4.93
CA PHE A 44 -7.57 -7.28 6.10
C PHE A 44 -7.90 -6.50 7.38
N GLY A 45 -7.87 -5.18 7.30
CA GLY A 45 -8.17 -4.28 8.42
C GLY A 45 -9.60 -4.41 8.92
N GLU A 46 -10.59 -4.42 8.03
CA GLU A 46 -12.00 -4.60 8.37
C GLU A 46 -12.26 -6.01 8.92
N ALA A 47 -11.71 -7.05 8.31
CA ALA A 47 -11.90 -8.42 8.80
C ALA A 47 -11.31 -8.63 10.21
N MET A 48 -10.13 -8.06 10.45
CA MET A 48 -9.50 -8.12 11.77
C MET A 48 -10.20 -7.22 12.79
N LYS A 49 -10.72 -6.08 12.36
CA LYS A 49 -11.51 -5.18 13.21
C LYS A 49 -12.85 -5.81 13.57
N ASP A 50 -13.53 -6.50 12.65
CA ASP A 50 -14.75 -7.22 12.95
C ASP A 50 -14.49 -8.40 13.91
N ALA A 51 -13.35 -9.08 13.77
CA ALA A 51 -12.93 -10.11 14.71
C ALA A 51 -12.51 -9.54 16.09
N GLY A 52 -11.89 -8.36 16.11
CA GLY A 52 -11.33 -7.71 17.30
C GLY A 52 -12.32 -6.84 18.09
N VAL A 53 -13.14 -6.02 17.43
CA VAL A 53 -14.11 -5.08 18.03
C VAL A 53 -15.26 -5.82 18.72
N ALA A 54 -15.64 -6.99 18.21
CA ALA A 54 -16.57 -7.88 18.92
C ALA A 54 -16.01 -8.36 20.28
N LEU A 55 -14.70 -8.24 20.48
CA LEU A 55 -13.95 -8.74 21.63
C LEU A 55 -13.25 -7.62 22.44
N GLU A 56 -13.18 -6.40 21.93
CA GLU A 56 -12.59 -5.24 22.61
C GLU A 56 -13.38 -4.93 23.88
N GLY A 57 -12.69 -4.99 25.02
CA GLY A 57 -13.29 -4.80 26.34
C GLY A 57 -13.74 -6.08 27.06
N LEU A 58 -13.78 -7.23 26.37
CA LEU A 58 -13.93 -8.54 27.01
C LEU A 58 -12.55 -9.00 27.49
N LYS A 59 -12.30 -8.84 28.81
CA LYS A 59 -11.11 -9.39 29.48
C LYS A 59 -11.13 -10.92 29.56
N ASP A 60 -12.34 -11.49 29.63
CA ASP A 60 -12.57 -12.92 29.77
C ASP A 60 -13.34 -13.44 28.55
N LEU A 61 -12.60 -13.66 27.46
CA LEU A 61 -13.15 -14.37 26.31
C LEU A 61 -13.43 -15.83 26.68
N THR A 62 -14.58 -16.35 26.25
CA THR A 62 -14.85 -17.78 26.37
C THR A 62 -13.93 -18.57 25.42
N ALA A 63 -13.66 -19.85 25.71
CA ALA A 63 -12.86 -20.71 24.83
C ALA A 63 -13.38 -20.68 23.38
N ALA A 64 -14.70 -20.77 23.19
CA ALA A 64 -15.31 -20.69 21.86
C ALA A 64 -15.06 -19.36 21.13
N GLN A 65 -15.04 -18.23 21.86
CA GLN A 65 -14.74 -16.92 21.26
C GLN A 65 -13.26 -16.79 20.88
N LYS A 66 -12.36 -17.38 21.68
CA LYS A 66 -10.93 -17.45 21.36
C LYS A 66 -10.68 -18.27 20.11
N ASP A 67 -11.33 -19.43 20.02
CA ASP A 67 -11.21 -20.30 18.85
C ASP A 67 -11.70 -19.59 17.58
N VAL A 68 -12.85 -18.91 17.64
CA VAL A 68 -13.36 -18.11 16.51
C VAL A 68 -12.40 -16.98 16.14
N PHE A 69 -11.82 -16.28 17.12
CA PHE A 69 -10.83 -15.25 16.84
C PHE A 69 -9.58 -15.82 16.15
N LEU A 70 -9.04 -16.92 16.68
CA LEU A 70 -7.84 -17.57 16.15
C LEU A 70 -8.07 -18.12 14.74
N GLU A 71 -9.23 -18.73 14.50
CA GLU A 71 -9.64 -19.23 13.18
C GLU A 71 -9.71 -18.07 12.18
N ARG A 72 -10.41 -16.98 12.53
CA ARG A 72 -10.52 -15.81 11.66
C ARG A 72 -9.18 -15.15 11.41
N ALA A 73 -8.36 -14.97 12.44
CA ALA A 73 -7.03 -14.41 12.28
C ALA A 73 -6.16 -15.28 11.35
N SER A 74 -6.25 -16.61 11.47
CA SER A 74 -5.54 -17.54 10.60
C SER A 74 -6.03 -17.45 9.15
N GLU A 75 -7.34 -17.44 8.92
CA GLU A 75 -7.93 -17.31 7.58
C GLU A 75 -7.51 -16.00 6.92
N GLN A 76 -7.53 -14.90 7.67
CA GLN A 76 -7.14 -13.59 7.15
C GLN A 76 -5.64 -13.51 6.83
N LEU A 77 -4.77 -14.15 7.62
CA LEU A 77 -3.33 -14.22 7.31
C LEU A 77 -3.02 -15.09 6.09
N GLU A 78 -3.80 -16.14 5.83
CA GLU A 78 -3.67 -16.97 4.64
C GLU A 78 -4.18 -16.23 3.39
N ALA A 79 -5.32 -15.54 3.50
CA ALA A 79 -5.84 -14.69 2.44
C ALA A 79 -4.83 -13.58 2.07
N LEU A 80 -4.29 -12.90 3.09
CA LEU A 80 -3.28 -11.86 2.94
C LEU A 80 -2.02 -12.36 2.21
N ASP A 81 -1.57 -13.59 2.52
CA ASP A 81 -0.45 -14.23 1.83
C ASP A 81 -0.74 -14.46 0.35
N GLY A 82 -1.93 -14.96 0.03
CA GLY A 82 -2.36 -15.18 -1.35
C GLY A 82 -2.41 -13.88 -2.14
N GLU A 83 -2.94 -12.81 -1.54
CA GLU A 83 -3.02 -11.50 -2.18
C GLU A 83 -1.63 -10.87 -2.37
N LEU A 84 -0.73 -10.95 -1.38
CA LEU A 84 0.65 -10.47 -1.52
C LEU A 84 1.42 -11.23 -2.61
N ALA A 85 1.22 -12.54 -2.73
CA ALA A 85 1.81 -13.36 -3.79
C ALA A 85 1.31 -12.94 -5.18
N ALA A 86 -0.01 -12.74 -5.34
CA ALA A 86 -0.58 -12.26 -6.59
C ALA A 86 -0.02 -10.86 -6.96
N LEU A 87 0.07 -9.98 -5.98
CA LEU A 87 0.57 -8.62 -6.17
C LEU A 87 2.07 -8.60 -6.55
N ARG A 88 2.84 -9.56 -6.04
CA ARG A 88 4.24 -9.79 -6.41
C ARG A 88 4.37 -10.26 -7.85
N ASP A 89 3.53 -11.19 -8.28
CA ASP A 89 3.53 -11.67 -9.67
C ASP A 89 3.12 -10.53 -10.63
N GLU A 90 2.10 -9.75 -10.28
CA GLU A 90 1.70 -8.55 -11.02
C GLU A 90 2.82 -7.51 -11.11
N ALA A 91 3.56 -7.28 -10.02
CA ALA A 91 4.70 -6.35 -10.02
C ALA A 91 5.88 -6.85 -10.87
N ALA A 92 6.05 -8.18 -10.99
CA ALA A 92 7.10 -8.78 -11.82
C ALA A 92 6.84 -8.63 -13.32
N GLU A 93 5.57 -8.52 -13.74
CA GLU A 93 5.19 -8.27 -15.13
C GLU A 93 5.37 -6.79 -15.57
N LYS A 94 5.60 -5.88 -14.61
CA LYS A 94 5.77 -4.44 -14.88
C LYS A 94 7.20 -4.05 -15.24
N GLY A 95 7.34 -2.92 -15.94
CA GLY A 95 8.65 -2.41 -16.39
C GLY A 95 9.63 -2.12 -15.25
N ALA A 96 10.94 -2.23 -15.52
CA ALA A 96 12.01 -2.28 -14.50
C ALA A 96 11.97 -1.19 -13.40
N LYS A 97 11.58 0.05 -13.71
CA LYS A 97 11.47 1.12 -12.70
C LYS A 97 10.23 1.02 -11.82
N LEU A 98 9.11 0.56 -12.39
CA LEU A 98 7.87 0.36 -11.64
C LEU A 98 7.98 -0.90 -10.77
N ALA A 99 8.69 -1.92 -11.27
CA ALA A 99 9.02 -3.12 -10.52
C ALA A 99 9.83 -2.83 -9.26
N GLU A 100 10.85 -1.95 -9.29
CA GLU A 100 11.68 -1.66 -8.10
C GLU A 100 10.89 -0.94 -6.99
N ALA A 101 10.08 0.06 -7.33
CA ALA A 101 9.26 0.76 -6.33
C ALA A 101 8.17 -0.15 -5.76
N SER A 102 7.52 -0.97 -6.60
CA SER A 102 6.54 -1.96 -6.15
C SER A 102 7.19 -3.08 -5.33
N ARG A 103 8.41 -3.53 -5.66
CA ARG A 103 9.16 -4.54 -4.90
C ARG A 103 9.49 -4.06 -3.50
N ALA A 104 10.06 -2.86 -3.36
CA ALA A 104 10.37 -2.31 -2.04
C ALA A 104 9.11 -2.22 -1.16
N LYS A 105 7.96 -1.88 -1.77
CA LYS A 105 6.69 -1.86 -1.05
C LYS A 105 6.21 -3.24 -0.64
N LEU A 106 6.27 -4.19 -1.57
CA LEU A 106 5.90 -5.59 -1.32
C LEU A 106 6.79 -6.23 -0.25
N GLU A 107 8.10 -5.98 -0.27
CA GLU A 107 9.03 -6.49 0.74
C GLU A 107 8.71 -5.94 2.14
N GLN A 108 8.34 -4.67 2.24
CA GLN A 108 7.88 -4.08 3.50
C GLN A 108 6.60 -4.79 4.00
N LEU A 109 5.61 -5.00 3.11
CA LEU A 109 4.36 -5.66 3.47
C LEU A 109 4.56 -7.13 3.84
N GLU A 110 5.43 -7.85 3.12
CA GLU A 110 5.82 -9.22 3.44
C GLU A 110 6.51 -9.29 4.81
N ALA A 111 7.34 -8.31 5.16
CA ALA A 111 8.01 -8.25 6.46
C ALA A 111 7.00 -8.06 7.61
N GLU A 112 6.12 -7.07 7.50
CA GLU A 112 5.06 -6.81 8.49
C GLU A 112 4.12 -8.02 8.63
N ARG A 113 3.76 -8.64 7.50
CA ARG A 113 2.94 -9.85 7.48
C ARG A 113 3.63 -11.02 8.21
N ARG A 114 4.95 -11.19 8.04
CA ARG A 114 5.72 -12.23 8.74
C ARG A 114 5.78 -12.01 10.25
N GLU A 115 5.60 -10.78 10.74
CA GLU A 115 5.53 -10.52 12.18
C GLU A 115 4.19 -10.96 12.80
N LEU A 116 3.13 -11.11 11.99
CA LEU A 116 1.80 -11.52 12.46
C LEU A 116 1.72 -13.02 12.77
N GLU A 117 2.40 -13.85 11.98
CA GLU A 117 2.41 -15.31 12.13
C GLU A 117 2.89 -15.80 13.51
N PRO A 118 4.05 -15.37 14.05
CA PRO A 118 4.49 -15.78 15.37
C PRO A 118 3.60 -15.22 16.48
N LYS A 119 3.00 -14.04 16.29
CA LYS A 119 2.05 -13.46 17.26
C LYS A 119 0.76 -14.27 17.33
N LEU A 120 0.26 -14.74 16.18
CA LEU A 120 -0.90 -15.63 16.13
C LEU A 120 -0.59 -16.98 16.80
N ASP A 121 0.60 -17.54 16.58
CA ASP A 121 1.02 -18.78 17.23
C ASP A 121 1.15 -18.62 18.75
N GLN A 122 1.73 -17.51 19.20
CA GLN A 122 1.76 -17.14 20.62
C GLN A 122 0.36 -17.03 21.21
N LEU A 123 -0.57 -16.43 20.46
CA LEU A 123 -1.96 -16.29 20.89
C LEU A 123 -2.69 -17.63 20.98
N ARG A 124 -2.42 -18.54 20.05
CA ARG A 124 -2.96 -19.90 20.04
C ARG A 124 -2.52 -20.73 21.25
N ASN A 125 -1.28 -20.51 21.69
CA ASN A 125 -0.69 -21.18 22.84
C ASN A 125 -0.85 -20.38 24.15
N ALA A 126 -1.56 -19.26 24.12
CA ALA A 126 -1.73 -18.39 25.28
C ALA A 126 -2.62 -19.05 26.34
N SER A 127 -2.24 -18.86 27.61
CA SER A 127 -3.14 -19.13 28.73
C SER A 127 -4.28 -18.11 28.77
N ASP A 128 -5.39 -18.44 29.44
CA ASP A 128 -6.53 -17.54 29.53
C ASP A 128 -6.18 -16.14 30.07
N ALA A 129 -5.27 -16.09 31.05
CA ALA A 129 -4.79 -14.86 31.66
C ALA A 129 -3.87 -14.02 30.75
N ALA A 130 -3.15 -14.67 29.82
CA ALA A 130 -2.24 -14.00 28.89
C ALA A 130 -2.90 -13.68 27.53
N PHE A 131 -4.04 -14.30 27.23
CA PHE A 131 -4.71 -14.19 25.93
C PHE A 131 -5.08 -12.74 25.60
N GLY A 132 -5.58 -11.98 26.57
CA GLY A 132 -5.96 -10.57 26.35
C GLY A 132 -4.78 -9.71 25.93
N GLU A 133 -3.66 -9.80 26.63
CA GLU A 133 -2.44 -9.01 26.32
C GLU A 133 -1.84 -9.41 24.97
N LEU A 134 -1.76 -10.72 24.68
CA LEU A 134 -1.26 -11.20 23.41
C LEU A 134 -2.20 -10.85 22.25
N ARG A 135 -3.52 -10.84 22.47
CA ARG A 135 -4.52 -10.43 21.47
C ARG A 135 -4.32 -8.97 21.12
N ASP A 136 -4.18 -8.11 22.12
CA ASP A 136 -3.96 -6.68 21.91
C ASP A 136 -2.62 -6.46 21.16
N GLY A 137 -1.57 -7.21 21.50
CA GLY A 137 -0.30 -7.19 20.76
C GLY A 137 -0.36 -7.72 19.33
N PHE A 138 -1.33 -8.60 19.01
CA PHE A 138 -1.63 -9.04 17.65
C PHE A 138 -2.42 -7.97 16.89
N ILE A 139 -3.45 -7.37 17.51
CA ILE A 139 -4.23 -6.26 16.93
C ILE A 139 -3.32 -5.08 16.59
N SER A 140 -2.41 -4.69 17.48
CA SER A 140 -1.45 -3.61 17.19
C SER A 140 -0.51 -3.93 16.03
N ALA A 141 -0.14 -5.21 15.83
CA ALA A 141 0.66 -5.60 14.68
C ALA A 141 -0.15 -5.57 13.38
N VAL A 142 -1.45 -5.91 13.43
CA VAL A 142 -2.38 -5.72 12.31
C VAL A 142 -2.52 -4.24 11.96
N GLU A 143 -2.56 -3.35 12.96
CA GLU A 143 -2.59 -1.90 12.72
C GLU A 143 -1.28 -1.40 12.10
N ALA A 144 -0.12 -1.92 12.52
CA ALA A 144 1.18 -1.62 11.93
C ALA A 144 1.23 -2.06 10.46
N PHE A 145 0.76 -3.27 10.15
CA PHE A 145 0.61 -3.75 8.78
C PHE A 145 -0.27 -2.81 7.95
N GLN A 146 -1.41 -2.37 8.49
CA GLN A 146 -2.29 -1.43 7.79
C GLN A 146 -1.64 -0.07 7.56
N GLN A 147 -0.85 0.43 8.51
CA GLN A 147 -0.10 1.67 8.34
C GLN A 147 1.00 1.52 7.30
N ALA A 148 1.73 0.40 7.33
CA ALA A 148 2.69 0.06 6.29
C ALA A 148 1.98 0.03 4.94
N ALA A 149 0.81 -0.60 4.79
CA ALA A 149 0.05 -0.57 3.54
C ALA A 149 -0.45 0.83 3.14
N ALA A 150 -0.62 1.75 4.09
CA ALA A 150 -1.00 3.15 3.84
C ALA A 150 0.11 3.99 3.23
N GLU A 151 1.36 3.75 3.65
CA GLU A 151 2.45 4.64 3.30
C GLU A 151 2.76 4.52 1.80
N PRO A 152 2.83 5.64 1.05
CA PRO A 152 3.35 5.57 -0.30
C PRO A 152 4.78 5.05 -0.27
N ALA A 153 5.17 4.23 -1.24
CA ALA A 153 6.56 3.80 -1.39
C ALA A 153 7.45 5.05 -1.44
N VAL A 154 8.14 5.35 -0.35
CA VAL A 154 9.09 6.45 -0.30
C VAL A 154 10.27 6.00 -1.14
N VAL A 155 10.21 6.27 -2.45
CA VAL A 155 11.41 6.31 -3.26
C VAL A 155 12.32 7.34 -2.58
N PRO A 156 13.53 6.98 -2.11
CA PRO A 156 14.48 7.99 -1.74
C PRO A 156 14.76 8.79 -3.01
N VAL A 157 14.10 9.94 -3.15
CA VAL A 157 14.52 10.99 -4.07
C VAL A 157 15.93 11.31 -3.61
N GLY A 158 16.91 10.96 -4.44
CA GLY A 158 18.32 11.09 -4.12
C GLY A 158 18.64 12.52 -3.74
N ASP A 159 18.69 12.80 -2.44
CA ASP A 159 19.23 14.02 -1.90
C ASP A 159 20.56 13.67 -1.22
N LYS A 160 21.62 14.22 -1.84
CA LYS A 160 23.04 14.16 -1.46
C LYS A 160 23.75 12.83 -1.65
N VAL A 161 24.33 12.70 -2.84
CA VAL A 161 25.73 12.27 -2.93
C VAL A 161 26.54 13.23 -2.05
N PRO A 162 27.18 12.81 -0.94
CA PRO A 162 28.23 13.62 -0.36
C PRO A 162 29.32 13.71 -1.42
N HIS A 163 29.51 14.90 -1.96
CA HIS A 163 30.69 15.27 -2.72
C HIS A 163 31.88 15.06 -1.77
N ALA A 164 32.46 13.86 -1.83
CA ALA A 164 33.65 13.51 -1.09
C ALA A 164 34.73 14.51 -1.50
N ALA A 165 35.24 15.20 -0.48
CA ALA A 165 36.31 16.16 -0.58
C ALA A 165 37.47 15.58 -1.40
N ASP A 166 37.77 16.23 -2.51
CA ASP A 166 39.07 16.17 -3.18
C ASP A 166 40.09 16.80 -2.21
N GLN A 167 40.69 15.96 -1.39
CA GLN A 167 41.78 16.32 -0.51
C GLN A 167 43.06 16.14 -1.35
N ALA A 168 43.41 17.20 -2.09
CA ALA A 168 44.66 17.28 -2.82
C ALA A 168 45.84 17.32 -1.83
N ASP A 169 46.44 16.15 -1.67
CA ASP A 169 47.81 15.92 -1.26
C ASP A 169 48.77 16.67 -2.19
N GLY A 170 49.73 17.39 -1.61
CA GLY A 170 50.66 18.23 -2.37
C GLY A 170 51.75 18.83 -1.51
N GLY A 171 52.34 18.03 -0.62
CA GLY A 171 53.56 18.36 0.07
C GLY A 171 54.69 17.45 -0.40
N HIS A 172 55.55 17.94 -1.27
CA HIS A 172 56.96 17.56 -1.39
C HIS A 172 57.72 18.63 -2.18
#